data_AF-A0A9Q3PAS1-F1
#
_entry.id   AF-A0A9Q3PAS1-F1
#
_cell.length_a   1.000
_cell.length_b   1.000
_cell.length_c   1.000
_cell.angle_alpha   90.00
_cell.angle_beta   90.00
_cell.angle_gamma   90.00
#
_symmetry.space_group_name_H-M   'P 1'
#
loop_
_entity.id
_entity.type
_entity.pdbx_description
1 polymer ?
#
loop_
_entity_poly.entity_id
_entity_poly.type
_entity_poly.pdbx_seq_one_letter_code
_entity_poly.pdbx_strand_id
1 'polypeptide(L)'
;MTVSTLTYLSLSAKQRFIPSKWEHKKVMKIVRAIYQGCIVPNKPKVEKPQFYRIWSSEDQPRAMRPMYMPASKLKLPGHIKSYNPPAEYLFDEDKRKAWEQADPSNQKIDFIPAQYPSLRLVPEYSDFVQQRFDHCLGLYLAPQMLRWRSKLDISDPSKLLPKLPSPKDL
;
A
#
# COMPACT_ATOMS: atom_id res chain seq x y z
N MET A 1 -45.15 68.40 2.81
CA MET A 1 -44.57 69.24 1.74
C MET A 1 -43.47 70.06 2.39
N THR A 2 -42.18 70.02 2.06
CA THR A 2 -41.35 69.47 0.99
C THR A 2 -39.95 69.32 1.60
N VAL A 3 -39.31 68.15 1.49
CA VAL A 3 -37.90 67.98 1.92
C VAL A 3 -37.04 68.50 0.78
N SER A 4 -36.50 69.71 0.94
CA SER A 4 -35.63 70.34 -0.05
C SER A 4 -34.30 69.57 -0.15
N THR A 5 -34.12 68.85 -1.25
CA THR A 5 -32.85 68.20 -1.58
C THR A 5 -31.92 69.25 -2.18
N LEU A 6 -31.07 69.85 -1.34
CA LEU A 6 -29.96 70.68 -1.81
C LEU A 6 -28.95 69.79 -2.53
N THR A 7 -29.09 69.69 -3.85
CA THR A 7 -28.07 69.13 -4.73
C THR A 7 -26.88 70.09 -4.74
N TYR A 8 -25.85 69.77 -3.96
CA TYR A 8 -24.56 70.45 -4.02
C TYR A 8 -23.97 70.25 -5.43
N LEU A 9 -23.93 71.32 -6.22
CA LEU A 9 -23.21 71.38 -7.49
C LEU A 9 -21.69 71.42 -7.17
N SER A 10 -21.15 70.28 -6.74
CA SER A 10 -19.73 70.15 -6.43
C SER A 10 -18.91 70.24 -7.73
N LEU A 11 -18.02 71.24 -7.82
CA LEU A 11 -17.07 71.33 -8.92
C LEU A 11 -16.22 70.05 -8.95
N SER A 12 -16.14 69.41 -10.11
CA SER A 12 -15.41 68.16 -10.26
C SER A 12 -13.91 68.35 -9.96
N ALA A 13 -13.35 67.52 -9.08
CA ALA A 13 -11.93 67.57 -8.74
C ALA A 13 -11.04 67.16 -9.93
N LYS A 14 -9.88 67.83 -10.10
CA LYS A 14 -8.90 67.51 -11.17
C LYS A 14 -8.49 66.03 -11.20
N GLN A 15 -8.56 65.34 -10.06
CA GLN A 15 -8.29 63.90 -9.95
C GLN A 15 -9.20 63.02 -10.81
N ARG A 16 -10.41 63.50 -11.17
CA ARG A 16 -11.31 62.78 -12.06
C ARG A 16 -10.92 62.88 -13.54
N PHE A 17 -10.11 63.87 -13.90
CA PHE A 17 -9.68 64.13 -15.28
C PHE A 17 -8.20 63.80 -15.52
N ILE A 18 -7.44 63.51 -14.47
CA ILE A 18 -5.99 63.23 -14.52
C ILE A 18 -5.78 61.77 -14.05
N PRO A 19 -4.78 61.05 -14.59
CA PRO A 19 -4.42 59.72 -14.11
C PRO A 19 -4.24 59.65 -12.59
N SER A 20 -4.62 58.51 -12.01
CA SER A 20 -4.61 58.32 -10.56
C SER A 20 -3.18 58.36 -9.99
N LYS A 21 -2.95 59.26 -9.04
CA LYS A 21 -1.67 59.34 -8.32
C LYS A 21 -1.40 58.10 -7.47
N TRP A 22 -2.45 57.44 -7.00
CA TRP A 22 -2.33 56.25 -6.18
C TRP A 22 -1.85 55.05 -7.01
N GLU A 23 -2.36 54.93 -8.23
CA GLU A 23 -1.89 53.92 -9.20
C GLU A 23 -0.43 54.14 -9.55
N HIS A 24 -0.02 55.39 -9.82
CA HIS A 24 1.37 55.72 -10.07
C HIS A 24 2.30 55.30 -8.91
N LYS A 25 1.91 55.58 -7.66
CA LYS A 25 2.68 55.15 -6.47
C LYS A 25 2.82 53.62 -6.39
N LYS A 26 1.77 52.88 -6.76
CA LYS A 26 1.76 51.41 -6.77
C LYS A 26 2.64 50.85 -7.90
N VAL A 27 2.57 51.42 -9.09
CA VAL A 27 3.45 51.09 -10.23
C VAL A 27 4.91 51.31 -9.86
N MET A 28 5.26 52.47 -9.25
CA MET A 28 6.62 52.74 -8.81
C MET A 28 7.13 51.77 -7.75
N LYS A 29 6.26 51.26 -6.87
CA LYS A 29 6.61 50.21 -5.92
C LYS A 29 6.96 48.90 -6.62
N ILE A 30 6.18 48.51 -7.64
CA ILE A 30 6.44 47.32 -8.46
C ILE A 30 7.74 47.50 -9.25
N VAL A 31 7.95 48.65 -9.88
CA VAL A 31 9.19 48.97 -10.62
C VAL A 31 10.42 48.88 -9.73
N ARG A 32 10.37 49.45 -8.51
CA ARG A 32 11.46 49.31 -7.53
C ARG A 32 11.71 47.85 -7.15
N ALA A 33 10.66 47.05 -6.97
CA ALA A 33 10.79 45.63 -6.67
C ALA A 33 11.34 44.82 -7.86
N ILE A 34 11.08 45.24 -9.10
CA ILE A 34 11.70 44.68 -10.31
C ILE A 34 13.20 45.03 -10.34
N TYR A 35 13.57 46.29 -10.09
CA TYR A 35 14.98 46.72 -10.04
C TYR A 35 15.77 46.01 -8.92
N GLN A 36 15.13 45.73 -7.79
CA GLN A 36 15.72 44.96 -6.67
C GLN A 36 15.80 43.46 -6.94
N GLY A 37 15.22 42.96 -8.04
CA GLY A 37 15.19 41.53 -8.37
C GLY A 37 14.20 40.69 -7.56
N CYS A 38 13.37 41.31 -6.71
CA CYS A 38 12.32 40.62 -5.97
C CYS A 38 11.18 40.14 -6.88
N ILE A 39 10.94 40.85 -7.98
CA ILE A 39 9.94 40.50 -8.99
C ILE A 39 10.65 40.29 -10.32
N VAL A 40 10.63 39.05 -10.82
CA VAL A 40 11.10 38.73 -12.17
C VAL A 40 9.90 38.72 -13.11
N PRO A 41 9.76 39.71 -14.01
CA PRO A 41 8.71 39.70 -15.02
C PRO A 41 8.94 38.55 -16.01
N ASN A 42 7.87 37.92 -16.48
CA ASN A 42 7.91 36.85 -17.48
C ASN A 42 8.85 35.69 -17.13
N LYS A 43 8.89 35.26 -15.85
CA LYS A 43 9.61 34.04 -15.48
C LYS A 43 9.15 32.85 -16.36
N PRO A 44 10.05 32.15 -17.06
CA PRO A 44 9.67 30.98 -17.83
C PRO A 44 9.04 29.97 -16.87
N LYS A 45 7.89 29.41 -17.25
CA LYS A 45 7.28 28.31 -16.49
C LYS A 45 8.21 27.11 -16.65
N VAL A 46 9.02 26.82 -15.62
CA VAL A 46 9.80 25.59 -15.59
C VAL A 46 8.80 24.45 -15.54
N GLU A 47 8.70 23.69 -16.63
CA GLU A 47 7.89 22.49 -16.71
C GLU A 47 8.54 21.44 -15.79
N LYS A 48 8.04 21.37 -14.56
CA LYS A 48 8.43 20.31 -13.63
C LYS A 48 7.86 18.99 -14.16
N PRO A 49 8.65 17.91 -14.20
CA PRO A 49 8.11 16.62 -14.59
C PRO A 49 6.99 16.22 -13.63
N GLN A 50 5.93 15.61 -14.15
CA GLN A 50 4.79 15.15 -13.36
C GLN A 50 5.18 14.01 -12.41
N PHE A 51 6.17 13.21 -12.81
CA PHE A 51 6.66 12.05 -12.05
C PHE A 51 8.17 12.15 -11.84
N TYR A 52 8.59 11.85 -10.61
CA TYR A 52 10.00 11.76 -10.25
C TYR A 52 10.35 10.30 -9.97
N ARG A 53 11.52 9.87 -10.44
CA ARG A 53 12.05 8.55 -10.09
C ARG A 53 12.62 8.60 -8.68
N ILE A 54 11.94 7.93 -7.75
CA ILE A 54 12.33 7.90 -6.33
C ILE A 54 13.41 6.84 -6.07
N TRP A 55 13.45 5.77 -6.87
CA TRP A 55 14.37 4.64 -6.71
C TRP A 55 15.52 4.67 -7.71
N SER A 56 16.75 4.54 -7.21
CA SER A 56 17.99 4.43 -7.99
C SER A 56 18.52 3.00 -7.98
N SER A 57 19.21 2.60 -9.04
CA SER A 57 19.95 1.32 -9.09
C SER A 57 21.11 1.27 -8.08
N GLU A 58 21.50 2.42 -7.54
CA GLU A 58 22.56 2.59 -6.54
C GLU A 58 22.04 2.53 -5.10
N ASP A 59 20.71 2.39 -4.89
CA ASP A 59 20.13 2.33 -3.55
C ASP A 59 20.55 1.03 -2.83
N GLN A 60 21.40 1.18 -1.80
CA GLN A 60 21.76 0.06 -0.94
C GLN A 60 20.61 -0.25 0.04
N PRO A 61 20.33 -1.54 0.31
CA PRO A 61 19.33 -1.91 1.31
C PRO A 61 19.71 -1.32 2.66
N ARG A 62 18.74 -0.65 3.31
CA ARG A 62 18.94 -0.09 4.65
C ARG A 62 19.33 -1.22 5.62
N ALA A 63 20.35 -0.99 6.44
CA ALA A 63 20.76 -1.93 7.48
C ALA A 63 19.56 -2.32 8.37
N MET A 64 19.41 -3.63 8.63
CA MET A 64 18.34 -4.14 9.50
C MET A 64 18.51 -3.56 10.90
N ARG A 65 17.51 -2.78 11.33
CA ARG A 65 17.46 -2.23 12.69
C ARG A 65 17.05 -3.34 13.68
N PRO A 66 17.43 -3.25 14.96
CA PRO A 66 17.07 -4.26 15.97
C PRO A 66 15.56 -4.52 16.11
N MET A 67 14.72 -3.53 15.80
CA MET A 67 13.26 -3.63 15.80
C MET A 67 12.65 -4.00 14.44
N TYR A 68 13.46 -4.35 13.43
CA TYR A 68 12.90 -4.75 12.14
C TYR A 68 12.22 -6.12 12.25
N MET A 69 10.89 -6.11 12.24
CA MET A 69 10.09 -7.33 12.13
C MET A 69 9.90 -7.66 10.64
N PRO A 70 10.22 -8.88 10.20
CA PRO A 70 9.99 -9.28 8.82
C PRO A 70 8.48 -9.40 8.58
N ALA A 71 8.03 -8.89 7.44
CA ALA A 71 6.65 -9.07 7.00
C ALA A 71 6.29 -10.57 6.91
N SER A 72 5.05 -10.91 7.25
CA SER A 72 4.53 -12.27 7.08
C SER A 72 4.58 -12.66 5.60
N LYS A 73 5.41 -13.64 5.27
CA LYS A 73 5.55 -14.12 3.89
C LYS A 73 4.39 -15.05 3.57
N LEU A 74 3.72 -14.81 2.45
CA LEU A 74 2.75 -15.75 1.89
C LEU A 74 3.44 -17.08 1.61
N LYS A 75 2.74 -18.18 1.87
CA LYS A 75 3.21 -19.51 1.47
C LYS A 75 3.32 -19.54 -0.05
N LEU A 76 4.40 -20.15 -0.54
CA LEU A 76 4.56 -20.41 -1.97
C LEU A 76 3.35 -21.24 -2.47
N PRO A 77 2.86 -20.98 -3.69
CA PRO A 77 1.79 -21.80 -4.26
C PRO A 77 2.30 -23.24 -4.44
N GLY A 78 1.50 -24.20 -3.96
CA GLY A 78 1.78 -25.63 -4.12
C GLY A 78 0.91 -26.27 -5.20
N HIS A 79 1.15 -27.55 -5.48
CA HIS A 79 0.42 -28.31 -6.50
C HIS A 79 -1.10 -28.41 -6.25
N ILE A 80 -1.52 -28.33 -4.98
CA ILE A 80 -2.94 -28.35 -4.59
C ILE A 80 -3.74 -27.15 -5.14
N LYS A 81 -3.09 -26.02 -5.43
CA LYS A 81 -3.72 -24.81 -6.00
C LYS A 81 -3.70 -24.80 -7.53
N SER A 82 -3.18 -25.87 -8.16
CA SER A 82 -3.25 -26.02 -9.61
C SER A 82 -4.70 -26.24 -10.06
N TYR A 83 -5.04 -25.82 -11.27
CA TYR A 83 -6.34 -26.13 -11.89
C TYR A 83 -6.47 -27.63 -12.22
N ASN A 84 -5.33 -28.33 -12.39
CA ASN A 84 -5.27 -29.75 -12.70
C ASN A 84 -4.30 -30.45 -11.74
N PRO A 85 -4.67 -30.63 -10.45
CA PRO A 85 -3.87 -31.35 -9.49
C PRO A 85 -3.96 -32.87 -9.72
N PRO A 86 -2.95 -33.66 -9.30
CA PRO A 86 -3.05 -35.12 -9.35
C PRO A 86 -4.12 -35.62 -8.36
N ALA A 87 -4.67 -36.81 -8.64
CA ALA A 87 -5.84 -37.35 -7.94
C ALA A 87 -5.65 -37.49 -6.41
N GLU A 88 -4.40 -37.63 -5.94
CA GLU A 88 -4.05 -37.70 -4.52
C GLU A 88 -4.50 -36.46 -3.71
N TYR A 89 -4.59 -35.29 -4.35
CA TYR A 89 -5.02 -34.05 -3.70
C TYR A 89 -6.53 -33.83 -3.74
N LEU A 90 -7.28 -34.62 -4.52
CA LEU A 90 -8.72 -34.49 -4.58
C LEU A 90 -9.35 -35.04 -3.30
N PHE A 91 -10.43 -34.42 -2.85
CA PHE A 91 -11.11 -34.86 -1.63
C PHE A 91 -12.01 -36.05 -1.91
N ASP A 92 -11.94 -37.04 -1.03
CA ASP A 92 -12.95 -38.08 -0.89
C ASP A 92 -14.25 -37.47 -0.32
N GLU A 93 -15.37 -38.16 -0.49
CA GLU A 93 -16.68 -37.69 -0.01
C GLU A 93 -16.69 -37.43 1.50
N ASP A 94 -16.03 -38.29 2.27
CA ASP A 94 -15.93 -38.14 3.73
C ASP A 94 -15.11 -36.92 4.12
N LYS A 95 -14.02 -36.64 3.40
CA LYS A 95 -13.16 -35.46 3.63
C LYS A 95 -13.90 -34.17 3.29
N ARG A 96 -14.71 -34.18 2.22
CA ARG A 96 -15.55 -33.03 1.85
C ARG A 96 -16.57 -32.73 2.94
N LYS A 97 -17.31 -33.74 3.42
CA LYS A 97 -18.28 -33.58 4.52
C LYS A 97 -17.61 -33.07 5.80
N ALA A 98 -16.44 -33.62 6.15
CA ALA A 98 -15.70 -33.16 7.33
C ALA A 98 -15.23 -31.70 7.19
N TRP A 99 -14.86 -31.27 5.97
CA TRP A 99 -14.49 -29.88 5.69
C TRP A 99 -15.70 -28.94 5.80
N GLU A 100 -16.85 -29.31 5.25
CA GLU A 100 -18.10 -28.53 5.34
C GLU A 100 -18.64 -28.43 6.77
N GLN A 101 -18.42 -29.45 7.61
CA GLN A 101 -18.80 -29.44 9.03
C GLN A 101 -17.81 -28.66 9.91
N ALA A 102 -16.57 -28.50 9.48
CA ALA A 102 -15.56 -27.76 10.22
C ALA A 102 -15.81 -26.26 10.14
N ASP A 103 -15.62 -25.56 11.26
CA ASP A 103 -15.68 -24.10 11.30
C ASP A 103 -14.62 -23.48 10.36
N PRO A 104 -14.95 -22.43 9.58
CA PRO A 104 -14.04 -21.85 8.58
C PRO A 104 -12.65 -21.46 9.13
N SER A 105 -12.57 -21.06 10.39
CA SER A 105 -11.30 -20.65 11.02
C SER A 105 -10.36 -21.84 11.33
N ASN A 106 -10.92 -23.02 11.55
CA ASN A 106 -10.17 -24.24 11.88
C ASN A 106 -9.86 -25.12 10.66
N GLN A 107 -10.31 -24.73 9.47
CA GLN A 107 -10.04 -25.49 8.25
C GLN A 107 -8.54 -25.44 7.92
N LYS A 108 -7.98 -26.62 7.61
CA LYS A 108 -6.55 -26.74 7.25
C LYS A 108 -6.23 -26.18 5.87
N ILE A 109 -7.22 -26.17 4.99
CA ILE A 109 -7.15 -25.70 3.61
C ILE A 109 -8.34 -24.79 3.40
N ASP A 110 -8.09 -23.59 2.86
CA ASP A 110 -9.08 -22.53 2.70
C ASP A 110 -10.09 -22.78 1.55
N PHE A 111 -9.90 -23.84 0.76
CA PHE A 111 -10.70 -24.17 -0.41
C PHE A 111 -10.76 -25.68 -0.65
N ILE A 112 -11.77 -26.12 -1.41
CA ILE A 112 -11.88 -27.51 -1.86
C ILE A 112 -11.10 -27.66 -3.17
N PRO A 113 -10.06 -28.53 -3.23
CA PRO A 113 -9.35 -28.80 -4.48
C PRO A 113 -10.30 -29.40 -5.51
N ALA A 114 -10.23 -28.89 -6.74
CA ALA A 114 -11.01 -29.37 -7.87
C ALA A 114 -10.11 -29.52 -9.09
N GLN A 115 -10.39 -30.52 -9.91
CA GLN A 115 -9.68 -30.79 -11.14
C GLN A 115 -10.52 -30.33 -12.33
N TYR A 116 -9.94 -29.52 -13.19
CA TYR A 116 -10.55 -29.07 -14.44
C TYR A 116 -9.71 -29.53 -15.63
N PRO A 117 -10.33 -30.11 -16.68
CA PRO A 117 -9.57 -30.63 -17.81
C PRO A 117 -8.97 -29.52 -18.69
N SER A 118 -9.51 -28.30 -18.64
CA SER A 118 -8.98 -27.15 -19.37
C SER A 118 -9.14 -25.85 -18.58
N LEU A 119 -8.25 -24.88 -18.84
CA LEU A 119 -8.24 -23.59 -18.15
C LEU A 119 -9.53 -22.78 -18.38
N ARG A 120 -10.19 -22.98 -19.53
CA ARG A 120 -11.44 -22.28 -19.88
C ARG A 120 -12.63 -22.68 -19.03
N LEU A 121 -12.56 -23.86 -18.40
CA LEU A 121 -13.62 -24.39 -17.53
C LEU A 121 -13.40 -24.02 -16.06
N VAL A 122 -12.29 -23.35 -15.74
CA VAL A 122 -11.99 -22.95 -14.37
C VAL A 122 -12.98 -21.85 -13.98
N PRO A 123 -13.79 -22.06 -12.93
CA PRO A 123 -14.75 -21.07 -12.48
C PRO A 123 -14.05 -19.90 -11.79
N GLU A 124 -14.79 -18.83 -11.58
CA GLU A 124 -14.35 -17.74 -10.71
C GLU A 124 -14.22 -18.23 -9.26
N TYR A 125 -13.18 -17.76 -8.56
CA TYR A 125 -12.95 -18.08 -7.17
C TYR A 125 -13.60 -17.04 -6.26
N SER A 126 -14.73 -17.39 -5.62
CA SER A 126 -15.54 -16.49 -4.79
C SER A 126 -14.78 -15.88 -3.62
N ASP A 127 -13.92 -16.66 -2.97
CA ASP A 127 -13.30 -16.27 -1.70
C ASP A 127 -12.01 -15.45 -1.90
N PHE A 128 -11.68 -15.12 -3.16
CA PHE A 128 -10.46 -14.39 -3.49
C PHE A 128 -10.37 -13.05 -2.74
N VAL A 129 -11.45 -12.27 -2.77
CA VAL A 129 -11.48 -10.94 -2.15
C VAL A 129 -11.37 -11.06 -0.63
N GLN A 130 -12.07 -12.03 -0.04
CA GLN A 130 -12.05 -12.28 1.40
C GLN A 130 -10.65 -12.67 1.88
N GLN A 131 -9.96 -13.60 1.21
CA GLN A 131 -8.59 -13.99 1.57
C GLN A 131 -7.59 -12.83 1.50
N ARG A 132 -7.73 -11.94 0.51
CA ARG A 132 -6.88 -10.74 0.40
C ARG A 132 -7.18 -9.74 1.50
N PHE A 133 -8.44 -9.55 1.83
CA PHE A 133 -8.87 -8.69 2.92
C PHE A 133 -8.35 -9.19 4.27
N ASP A 134 -8.49 -10.49 4.56
CA ASP A 134 -7.99 -11.12 5.79
C ASP A 134 -6.46 -11.04 5.88
N HIS A 135 -5.75 -11.15 4.76
CA HIS A 135 -4.30 -10.94 4.74
C HIS A 135 -3.92 -9.49 5.11
N CYS A 136 -4.63 -8.49 4.56
CA CYS A 136 -4.42 -7.09 4.92
C CYS A 136 -4.72 -6.81 6.39
N LEU A 137 -5.81 -7.39 6.92
CA LEU A 137 -6.13 -7.30 8.35
C LEU A 137 -5.06 -7.96 9.21
N GLY A 138 -4.56 -9.13 8.80
CA GLY A 138 -3.45 -9.81 9.47
C GLY A 138 -2.16 -8.98 9.50
N LEU A 139 -1.86 -8.24 8.42
CA LEU A 139 -0.70 -7.34 8.39
C LEU A 139 -0.88 -6.12 9.32
N TYR A 140 -2.11 -5.64 9.51
CA TYR A 140 -2.40 -4.44 10.30
C TYR A 140 -2.62 -4.73 11.79
N LEU A 141 -3.45 -5.73 12.12
CA LEU A 141 -3.92 -5.99 13.47
C LEU A 141 -3.10 -7.05 14.20
N ALA A 142 -2.57 -8.06 13.50
CA ALA A 142 -1.95 -9.19 14.17
C ALA A 142 -0.55 -8.80 14.71
N PRO A 143 -0.25 -9.09 15.99
CA PRO A 143 1.06 -8.81 16.55
C PRO A 143 2.12 -9.67 15.85
N GLN A 144 3.11 -9.02 15.23
CA GLN A 144 4.22 -9.71 14.59
C GLN A 144 5.26 -10.09 15.66
N MET A 145 5.55 -11.38 15.76
CA MET A 145 6.56 -11.90 16.68
C MET A 145 7.65 -12.60 15.91
N LEU A 146 8.90 -12.24 16.20
CA LEU A 146 10.06 -13.01 15.77
C LEU A 146 10.01 -14.37 16.46
N ARG A 147 9.86 -15.46 15.69
CA ARG A 147 9.98 -16.81 16.24
C ARG A 147 11.47 -17.10 16.47
N TRP A 148 11.94 -16.81 17.68
CA TRP A 148 13.32 -17.07 18.12
C TRP A 148 13.64 -18.56 18.27
N ARG A 149 12.60 -19.39 18.46
CA ARG A 149 12.75 -20.84 18.33
C ARG A 149 12.82 -21.14 16.84
N SER A 150 14.05 -21.20 16.30
CA SER A 150 14.31 -21.70 14.95
C SER A 150 13.51 -22.99 14.78
N LYS A 151 12.77 -23.10 13.68
CA LYS A 151 12.28 -24.42 13.28
C LYS A 151 13.51 -25.32 13.27
N LEU A 152 13.52 -26.31 14.16
CA LEU A 152 14.62 -27.24 14.25
C LEU A 152 14.55 -28.08 12.97
N ASP A 153 15.32 -27.69 11.96
CA ASP A 153 15.45 -28.42 10.70
C ASP A 153 16.33 -29.67 10.96
N ILE A 154 15.79 -30.60 11.74
CA ILE A 154 16.45 -31.85 12.07
C ILE A 154 16.20 -32.81 10.90
N SER A 155 17.25 -33.07 10.11
CA SER A 155 17.16 -33.97 8.96
C SER A 155 16.82 -35.41 9.34
N ASP A 156 17.28 -35.88 10.53
CA ASP A 156 17.03 -37.24 11.00
C ASP A 156 16.38 -37.23 12.39
N PRO A 157 15.13 -37.70 12.55
CA PRO A 157 14.43 -37.69 13.84
C PRO A 157 15.12 -38.57 14.90
N SER A 158 15.95 -39.53 14.47
CA SER A 158 16.76 -40.37 15.36
C SER A 158 17.80 -39.58 16.16
N LYS A 159 18.23 -38.39 15.70
CA LYS A 159 19.18 -37.52 16.41
C LYS A 159 18.56 -36.83 17.63
N LEU A 160 17.23 -36.83 17.74
CA LEU A 160 16.53 -36.36 18.94
C LEU A 160 16.69 -37.35 20.10
N LEU A 161 16.99 -38.61 19.80
CA LEU A 161 17.14 -39.65 20.81
C LEU A 161 18.61 -39.70 21.28
N PRO A 162 18.85 -39.89 22.60
CA PRO A 162 20.19 -40.13 23.11
C PRO A 162 20.74 -41.46 22.58
N LYS A 163 22.05 -41.53 22.34
CA LYS A 163 22.71 -42.78 21.91
C LYS A 163 22.86 -43.71 23.12
N LEU A 164 21.98 -44.70 23.22
CA LEU A 164 22.06 -45.77 24.21
C LEU A 164 22.85 -46.96 23.66
N PRO A 165 23.64 -47.68 24.48
CA PRO A 165 24.24 -48.95 24.08
C PRO A 165 23.15 -49.96 23.76
N SER A 166 23.45 -50.91 22.86
CA SER A 166 22.49 -51.92 22.45
C SER A 166 22.21 -52.87 23.63
N PRO A 167 20.94 -53.28 23.86
CA PRO A 167 20.58 -54.15 24.99
C PRO A 167 21.12 -55.57 24.86
N LYS A 168 21.79 -55.92 23.75
CA LYS A 168 22.46 -57.21 23.54
C LYS A 168 23.89 -57.23 24.08
N ASP A 169 24.46 -56.05 24.33
CA ASP A 169 25.85 -55.88 24.80
C ASP A 169 25.92 -55.60 26.31
N LEU A 170 24.80 -55.79 27.02
CA LEU A 170 24.63 -55.69 28.48
C LEU A 170 24.25 -57.06 29.05
#